data_AF-A0A2V6SK62-F1
#
_entry.id   AF-A0A2V6SK62-F1
#
_cell.length_a   1.000
_cell.length_b   1.000
_cell.length_c   1.000
_cell.angle_alpha   90.00
_cell.angle_beta   90.00
_cell.angle_gamma   90.00
#
_symmetry.space_group_name_H-M   'P 1'
#
loop_
_entity.id
_entity.type
_entity.pdbx_description
1 polymer ?
#
loop_
_entity_poly.entity_id
_entity_poly.type
_entity_poly.pdbx_seq_one_letter_code
_entity_poly.pdbx_strand_id
1 'polypeptide(L)'
;MRAPVLALLLQVLAVGLATPVRAEEGPPSEAERQRLERGEIVYRIGAAPREGVAVPGARGAVAFVRIPTGPEPVWAILTAPRGYPEIFPGLRRVEILEEHPGAWLLRTDGKVGPFEFSYHSRYRLHPET
;
A
#
# COMPACT_ATOMS: atom_id res chain seq x y z
N MET A 1 27.74 -24.62 -37.88
CA MET A 1 26.33 -24.50 -37.42
C MET A 1 26.25 -24.39 -35.89
N ARG A 2 26.42 -23.19 -35.31
CA ARG A 2 26.26 -22.94 -33.85
C ARG A 2 25.68 -21.56 -33.51
N ALA A 3 25.37 -20.75 -34.52
CA ALA A 3 24.84 -19.39 -34.34
C ALA A 3 23.36 -19.27 -33.88
N PRO A 4 22.42 -20.16 -34.27
CA PRO A 4 21.00 -19.91 -33.98
C PRO A 4 20.63 -20.14 -32.51
N VAL A 5 21.33 -21.04 -31.82
CA VAL A 5 21.07 -21.35 -30.39
C VAL A 5 21.57 -20.23 -29.48
N LEU A 6 22.71 -19.62 -29.81
CA LEU A 6 23.26 -18.50 -29.05
C LEU A 6 22.38 -17.25 -29.16
N ALA A 7 21.81 -17.01 -30.35
CA ALA A 7 20.86 -15.92 -30.58
C ALA A 7 19.54 -16.13 -29.81
N LEU A 8 19.05 -17.38 -29.71
CA LEU A 8 17.85 -17.70 -28.96
C LEU A 8 18.06 -17.52 -27.44
N LEU A 9 19.22 -17.96 -26.92
CA LEU A 9 19.59 -17.80 -25.51
C LEU A 9 19.72 -16.33 -25.10
N LEU A 10 20.27 -15.48 -25.97
CA LEU A 10 20.35 -14.03 -25.73
C LEU A 10 18.97 -13.36 -25.70
N GLN A 11 18.02 -13.81 -26.52
CA GLN A 11 16.64 -13.28 -26.49
C GLN A 11 15.89 -13.71 -25.22
N VAL A 12 16.05 -14.95 -24.76
CA VAL A 12 15.47 -15.40 -23.49
C VAL A 12 16.08 -14.65 -22.30
N LEU A 13 17.38 -14.37 -22.34
CA LEU A 13 18.06 -13.58 -21.31
C LEU A 13 17.61 -12.10 -21.31
N ALA A 14 17.32 -11.53 -22.49
CA ALA A 14 16.82 -10.17 -22.62
C ALA A 14 15.36 -10.02 -22.15
N VAL A 15 14.52 -11.06 -22.29
CA VAL A 15 13.14 -11.08 -21.74
C VAL A 15 13.14 -11.37 -20.23
N GLY A 16 14.17 -12.02 -19.70
CA GLY A 16 14.38 -12.26 -18.27
C GLY A 16 14.87 -11.06 -17.45
N LEU A 17 15.23 -9.95 -18.11
CA LEU A 17 15.40 -8.65 -17.45
C LEU A 17 14.01 -8.14 -17.06
N ALA A 18 13.55 -8.65 -15.91
CA ALA A 18 12.35 -8.23 -15.22
C ALA A 18 12.27 -6.70 -15.23
N THR A 19 11.46 -6.17 -16.13
CA THR A 19 10.99 -4.80 -16.02
C THR A 19 10.38 -4.72 -14.62
N PRO A 20 10.84 -3.79 -13.76
CA PRO A 20 10.15 -3.58 -12.51
C PRO A 20 8.72 -3.21 -12.89
N VAL A 21 7.78 -4.13 -12.63
CA VAL A 21 6.36 -3.87 -12.75
C VAL A 21 6.08 -2.78 -11.72
N ARG A 22 6.21 -1.54 -12.17
CA ARG A 22 5.79 -0.38 -11.41
C ARG A 22 4.28 -0.50 -11.36
N ALA A 23 3.74 -0.93 -10.23
CA ALA A 23 2.33 -0.65 -9.98
C ALA A 23 2.20 0.88 -9.95
N GLU A 24 1.63 1.43 -11.02
CA GLU A 24 1.37 2.86 -11.14
C GLU A 24 0.37 3.27 -10.06
N GLU A 25 0.67 4.36 -9.35
CA GLU A 25 -0.29 5.09 -8.50
C GLU A 25 -1.36 5.83 -9.32
N GLY A 26 -1.47 5.52 -10.61
CA GLY A 26 -2.52 6.04 -11.47
C GLY A 26 -3.92 5.61 -11.01
N PRO A 27 -4.96 6.31 -11.48
CA PRO A 27 -6.34 5.96 -11.16
C PRO A 27 -6.64 4.48 -11.50
N PRO A 28 -7.67 3.88 -10.89
CA PRO A 28 -8.18 2.57 -11.31
C PRO A 28 -8.46 2.56 -12.81
N SER A 29 -7.98 1.52 -13.51
CA SER A 29 -8.37 1.21 -14.88
C SER A 29 -9.86 0.92 -14.96
N GLU A 30 -10.43 0.90 -16.18
CA GLU A 30 -11.85 0.62 -16.35
C GLU A 30 -12.29 -0.73 -15.77
N ALA A 31 -11.48 -1.78 -15.98
CA ALA A 31 -11.75 -3.09 -15.42
C ALA A 31 -11.72 -3.06 -13.87
N GLU A 32 -10.78 -2.33 -13.27
CA GLU A 32 -10.71 -2.16 -11.82
C GLU A 32 -11.88 -1.34 -11.29
N ARG A 33 -12.32 -0.29 -12.00
CA ARG A 33 -13.53 0.46 -11.66
C ARG A 33 -14.76 -0.45 -11.62
N GLN A 34 -14.96 -1.29 -12.62
CA GLN A 34 -16.08 -2.23 -12.64
C GLN A 34 -16.04 -3.23 -11.47
N ARG A 35 -14.85 -3.64 -11.03
CA ARG A 35 -14.67 -4.48 -9.83
C ARG A 35 -15.04 -3.71 -8.56
N LEU A 36 -14.57 -2.46 -8.45
CA LEU A 36 -14.90 -1.58 -7.33
C LEU A 36 -16.41 -1.29 -7.23
N GLU A 37 -17.10 -1.14 -8.36
CA GLU A 37 -18.57 -0.99 -8.38
C GLU A 37 -19.31 -2.22 -7.85
N ARG A 38 -18.72 -3.41 -7.94
CA ARG A 38 -19.25 -4.65 -7.33
C ARG A 38 -18.87 -4.81 -5.86
N GLY A 39 -18.19 -3.82 -5.27
CA GLY A 39 -17.72 -3.86 -3.88
C GLY A 39 -16.45 -4.69 -3.68
N GLU A 40 -15.73 -5.06 -4.74
CA GLU A 40 -14.44 -5.74 -4.61
C GLU A 40 -13.36 -4.76 -4.14
N ILE A 41 -12.38 -5.26 -3.36
CA ILE A 41 -11.13 -4.55 -3.09
C ILE A 41 -10.13 -4.89 -4.19
N VAL A 42 -9.54 -3.86 -4.80
CA VAL A 42 -8.51 -4.03 -5.84
C VAL A 42 -7.13 -3.79 -5.23
N TYR A 43 -6.26 -4.80 -5.30
CA TYR A 43 -4.88 -4.71 -4.85
C TYR A 43 -3.92 -4.69 -6.04
N ARG A 44 -2.97 -3.75 -6.03
CA ARG A 44 -1.81 -3.72 -6.91
C ARG A 44 -0.55 -3.93 -6.06
N ILE A 45 0.12 -5.07 -6.24
CA ILE A 45 1.31 -5.45 -5.46
C ILE A 45 2.57 -5.12 -6.27
N GLY A 46 3.65 -4.73 -5.61
CA GLY A 46 4.89 -4.33 -6.26
C GLY A 46 4.95 -2.85 -6.60
N ALA A 47 4.13 -2.03 -5.95
CA ALA A 47 4.27 -0.58 -6.02
C ALA A 47 5.66 -0.19 -5.53
N ALA A 48 6.30 0.72 -6.25
CA ALA A 48 7.52 1.32 -5.73
C ALA A 48 7.18 2.02 -4.42
N PRO A 49 8.02 1.96 -3.38
CA PRO A 49 7.84 2.78 -2.19
C PRO A 49 7.70 4.25 -2.63
N ARG A 50 6.68 4.95 -2.10
CA ARG A 50 6.63 6.42 -2.16
C ARG A 50 7.87 6.94 -1.42
N GLU A 51 8.54 7.94 -2.00
CA GLU A 51 9.67 8.69 -1.45
C GLU A 51 10.48 8.02 -0.33
N GLY A 52 11.72 7.60 -0.65
CA GLY A 52 12.63 7.01 0.32
C GLY A 52 13.73 6.20 -0.35
N VAL A 53 14.63 5.65 0.46
CA VAL A 53 15.71 4.79 -0.02
C VAL A 53 15.10 3.48 -0.52
N ALA A 54 15.28 3.17 -1.81
CA ALA A 54 14.88 1.88 -2.37
C ALA A 54 15.67 0.76 -1.67
N VAL A 55 14.99 0.01 -0.79
CA VAL A 55 15.60 -1.14 -0.10
C VAL A 55 15.42 -2.38 -0.99
N PRO A 56 16.49 -3.14 -1.28
CA PRO A 56 16.39 -4.38 -2.04
C PRO A 56 15.35 -5.33 -1.43
N GLY A 57 14.39 -5.77 -2.25
CA GLY A 57 13.30 -6.67 -1.82
C GLY A 57 12.06 -5.97 -1.24
N ALA A 58 12.10 -4.66 -0.99
CA ALA A 58 10.90 -3.92 -0.58
C ALA A 58 9.86 -3.93 -1.71
N ARG A 59 8.62 -4.29 -1.36
CA ARG A 59 7.46 -4.23 -2.26
C ARG A 59 6.37 -3.43 -1.59
N GLY A 60 5.96 -2.32 -2.20
CA GLY A 60 4.75 -1.61 -1.82
C GLY A 60 3.51 -2.30 -2.37
N ALA A 61 2.35 -1.88 -1.86
CA ALA A 61 1.07 -2.24 -2.43
C ALA A 61 0.15 -1.01 -2.43
N VAL A 62 -0.69 -0.93 -3.46
CA VAL A 62 -1.80 0.04 -3.52
C VAL A 62 -3.09 -0.74 -3.41
N ALA A 63 -3.99 -0.31 -2.52
CA ALA A 63 -5.33 -0.87 -2.40
C ALA A 63 -6.35 0.21 -2.76
N PHE A 64 -7.32 -0.14 -3.60
CA PHE A 64 -8.49 0.68 -3.89
C PHE A 64 -9.73 0.03 -3.29
N VAL A 65 -10.51 0.85 -2.59
CA VAL A 65 -11.80 0.49 -2.02
C VAL A 65 -12.80 1.57 -2.38
N ARG A 66 -13.99 1.15 -2.83
CA ARG A 66 -15.15 2.03 -2.96
C ARG A 66 -15.95 1.97 -1.67
N ILE A 67 -16.16 3.13 -1.04
CA ILE A 67 -17.01 3.26 0.16
C ILE A 67 -18.30 3.95 -0.28
N PRO A 68 -19.50 3.39 -0.01
CA PRO A 68 -20.77 3.95 -0.45
C PRO A 68 -21.23 5.12 0.44
N THR A 69 -20.34 6.08 0.71
CA THR A 69 -20.60 7.28 1.49
C THR A 69 -19.78 8.46 0.95
N GLY A 70 -20.14 9.67 1.35
CA GLY A 70 -19.34 10.87 1.09
C GLY A 70 -17.95 10.81 1.77
N PRO A 71 -17.03 11.72 1.41
CA PRO A 71 -15.68 11.73 1.97
C PRO A 71 -15.63 12.09 3.46
N GLU A 72 -16.58 12.87 3.98
CA GLU A 72 -16.53 13.42 5.34
C GLU A 72 -16.58 12.34 6.43
N PRO A 73 -17.48 11.34 6.40
CA PRO A 73 -17.46 10.23 7.36
C PRO A 73 -16.17 9.41 7.29
N VAL A 74 -15.62 9.23 6.09
CA VAL A 74 -14.35 8.51 5.90
C VAL A 74 -13.21 9.32 6.52
N TRP A 75 -13.20 10.63 6.30
CA TRP A 75 -12.21 11.54 6.84
C TRP A 75 -12.24 11.61 8.36
N ALA A 76 -13.44 11.63 8.95
CA ALA A 76 -13.62 11.62 10.40
C ALA A 76 -12.98 10.37 11.04
N ILE A 77 -13.09 9.21 10.38
CA ILE A 77 -12.40 7.99 10.81
C ILE A 77 -10.88 8.17 10.71
N LEU A 78 -10.38 8.56 9.54
CA LEU A 78 -8.93 8.67 9.27
C LEU A 78 -8.21 9.74 10.10
N THR A 79 -8.95 10.67 10.71
CA THR A 79 -8.41 11.72 11.58
C THR A 79 -8.61 11.46 13.07
N ALA A 80 -9.16 10.29 13.44
CA ALA A 80 -9.44 9.89 14.82
C ALA A 80 -8.66 8.62 15.21
N PRO A 81 -7.31 8.67 15.32
CA PRO A 81 -6.47 7.49 15.55
C PRO A 81 -6.78 6.72 16.84
N ARG A 82 -7.37 7.38 17.85
CA ARG A 82 -7.82 6.74 19.10
C ARG A 82 -8.87 5.64 18.85
N GLY A 83 -9.72 5.79 17.81
CA GLY A 83 -10.78 4.84 17.47
C GLY A 83 -10.34 3.69 16.56
N TYR A 84 -9.10 3.69 16.08
CA TYR A 84 -8.62 2.68 15.12
C TYR A 84 -8.80 1.21 15.56
N PRO A 85 -8.59 0.83 16.84
CA PRO A 85 -8.78 -0.56 17.26
C PRO A 85 -10.22 -1.08 17.09
N GLU A 86 -11.21 -0.18 17.12
CA GLU A 86 -12.63 -0.53 16.95
C GLU A 86 -12.99 -0.73 15.48
N ILE A 87 -12.22 -0.11 14.58
CA ILE A 87 -12.54 0.00 13.16
C ILE A 87 -11.72 -0.98 12.32
N PHE A 88 -10.45 -1.19 12.66
CA PHE A 88 -9.53 -1.99 11.86
C PHE A 88 -9.33 -3.38 12.45
N PRO A 89 -9.87 -4.43 11.80
CA PRO A 89 -9.69 -5.81 12.24
C PRO A 89 -8.21 -6.16 12.31
N GLY A 90 -7.80 -6.72 13.45
CA GLY A 90 -6.41 -7.11 13.69
C GLY A 90 -5.57 -6.03 14.36
N LEU A 91 -6.06 -4.79 14.49
CA LEU A 91 -5.41 -3.78 15.32
C LEU A 91 -5.88 -3.95 16.78
N ARG A 92 -4.94 -4.08 17.71
CA ARG A 92 -5.22 -4.32 19.14
C ARG A 92 -5.12 -3.05 19.97
N ARG A 93 -4.15 -2.20 19.65
CA ARG A 93 -3.87 -0.97 20.39
C ARG A 93 -3.30 0.08 19.45
N VAL A 94 -3.77 1.31 19.60
CA VAL A 94 -3.07 2.49 19.12
C VAL A 94 -2.73 3.35 20.33
N GLU A 95 -1.50 3.81 20.38
CA GLU A 95 -1.03 4.80 21.33
C GLU A 95 -0.50 6.00 20.58
N ILE A 96 -0.98 7.18 20.94
CA ILE A 96 -0.48 8.45 20.41
C ILE A 96 0.71 8.86 21.26
N LEU A 97 1.90 8.85 20.66
CA LEU A 97 3.16 9.25 21.31
C LEU A 97 3.41 10.75 21.16
N GLU A 98 3.06 11.32 20.01
CA GLU A 98 3.12 12.76 19.72
C GLU A 98 1.83 13.18 19.01
N GLU A 99 1.29 14.35 19.36
CA GLU A 99 0.11 14.95 18.74
C GLU A 99 0.41 16.41 18.39
N HIS A 100 0.29 16.74 17.10
CA HIS A 100 0.42 18.08 16.55
C HIS A 100 -0.80 18.38 15.67
N PRO A 101 -1.10 19.66 15.37
CA PRO A 101 -2.15 20.00 14.42
C PRO A 101 -1.93 19.30 13.08
N GLY A 102 -2.80 18.32 12.76
CA GLY A 102 -2.75 17.55 11.51
C GLY A 102 -1.61 16.54 11.38
N ALA A 103 -0.95 16.17 12.49
CA ALA A 103 0.06 15.11 12.47
C ALA A 103 0.14 14.36 13.81
N TRP A 104 0.42 13.06 13.73
CA TRP A 104 0.59 12.20 14.90
C TRP A 104 1.78 11.26 14.73
N LEU A 105 2.47 10.98 15.83
CA LEU A 105 3.31 9.80 15.95
C LEU A 105 2.55 8.73 16.72
N LEU A 106 2.31 7.59 16.09
CA LEU A 106 1.52 6.50 16.63
C LEU A 106 2.41 5.29 16.89
N ARG A 107 2.21 4.60 18.01
CA ARG A 107 2.60 3.20 18.17
C ARG A 107 1.36 2.33 17.97
N THR A 108 1.46 1.37 17.07
CA THR A 108 0.37 0.44 16.76
C THR A 108 0.79 -0.97 17.07
N ASP A 109 -0.04 -1.68 17.82
CA ASP A 109 0.11 -3.11 18.06
C ASP A 109 -1.06 -3.85 17.41
N GLY A 110 -0.78 -4.96 16.75
CA GLY A 110 -1.80 -5.76 16.12
C GLY A 110 -1.47 -7.24 16.03
N LYS A 111 -2.48 -8.02 15.66
CA LYS A 111 -2.45 -9.46 15.56
C LYS A 111 -3.30 -9.93 14.38
N VAL A 112 -2.68 -10.70 13.49
CA VAL A 112 -3.35 -11.35 12.36
C VAL A 112 -2.98 -12.83 12.38
N GLY A 113 -3.94 -13.68 12.72
CA GLY A 113 -3.70 -15.11 12.93
C GLY A 113 -2.64 -15.35 14.02
N PRO A 114 -1.59 -16.14 13.74
CA PRO A 114 -0.51 -16.41 14.71
C PRO A 114 0.53 -15.28 14.77
N PHE A 115 0.42 -14.26 13.93
CA PHE A 115 1.42 -13.19 13.84
C PHE A 115 1.02 -11.99 14.68
N GLU A 116 1.99 -11.44 15.41
CA GLU A 116 1.87 -10.20 16.16
C GLU A 116 2.86 -9.19 15.59
N PHE A 117 2.45 -7.93 15.57
CA PHE A 117 3.27 -6.83 15.05
C PHE A 117 3.14 -5.61 15.94
N SER A 118 4.26 -4.89 16.09
CA SER A 118 4.31 -3.59 16.72
C SER A 118 5.14 -2.67 15.84
N TYR A 119 4.60 -1.50 15.50
CA TYR A 119 5.30 -0.54 14.66
C TYR A 119 4.96 0.89 15.04
N HIS A 120 5.88 1.79 14.67
CA HIS A 120 5.68 3.23 14.79
C HIS A 120 5.30 3.80 13.43
N SER A 121 4.31 4.68 13.40
CA SER A 121 3.85 5.35 12.19
C SER A 121 3.74 6.84 12.42
N ARG A 122 4.34 7.62 11.53
CA ARG A 122 4.12 9.06 11.47
C ARG A 122 3.02 9.34 10.47
N TYR A 123 1.86 9.78 10.96
CA TYR A 123 0.71 10.16 10.15
C TYR A 123 0.68 11.67 9.98
N ARG A 124 0.52 12.15 8.75
CA ARG A 124 0.43 13.59 8.41
C ARG A 124 -0.71 13.80 7.44
N LEU A 125 -1.53 14.83 7.67
CA LEU A 125 -2.64 15.19 6.78
C LEU A 125 -2.17 15.97 5.55
N HIS A 126 -1.03 16.65 5.66
CA HIS A 126 -0.43 17.42 4.59
C HIS A 126 1.01 16.95 4.37
N PRO A 127 1.46 16.79 3.12
CA PRO A 127 2.88 16.59 2.83
C PRO A 127 3.67 17.82 3.31
N GLU A 128 4.92 17.61 3.74
CA GLU A 128 5.85 18.72 4.00
C GLU A 128 6.13 19.40 2.65
N THR A 129 5.98 20.74 2.59
CA THR A 129 6.37 21.57 1.44
C THR A 129 7.86 21.59 1.23
#